data_AF-A0AAW0PB46-F1
#
_entry.id   AF-A0AAW0PB46-F1
#
_cell.length_a   1.000
_cell.length_b   1.000
_cell.length_c   1.000
_cell.angle_alpha   90.00
_cell.angle_beta   90.00
_cell.angle_gamma   90.00
#
_symmetry.space_group_name_H-M   'P 1'
#
loop_
_entity.id
_entity.type
_entity.pdbx_description
1 polymer ?
#
loop_
_entity_poly.entity_id
_entity_poly.type
_entity_poly.pdbx_seq_one_letter_code
_entity_poly.pdbx_strand_id
1 'polypeptide(L)'
;MGVSRLDVFYRRLLLTKLFIGGWGKPEDLKRIFEFRKLIGDREKCKSLVPEDYPVHIDKSEEHSDCHIHNGYFISPLHHLVPGILPPEAVKARFQFIVPKRWQKNQPVCVHLAGTGDHFFWRRRTLMARPMVKEAGMASLLLENPYYILSDTALTKPLPSHGLRKPKDQLRSCLKNVSDLFVMGGALILESTVLLRWLEKEGYWPLGMTGISMGGYMASLAVTNWPKPIPLIPCLSWSTASSVFTAGVLSRAVNWRELEKQYTFNSVYEKEIIQLLEYCGADSFKMSQELSERHKLLCVDRFFTLSRRRRHETDCEQHTLSSGTSSGLTLDHQSLKVDDAQGSRLHSEAISFMKGVMDECTHMANFSVPVDPSLIIVVQATMDAYVPRTGVLSLRDIWPGCEVRYLKGGHISAYLFKQNVFRQAIYDAFERFCLKYPQQSH
;
A
#
# COMPACT_ATOMS: atom_id res chain seq x y z
N MET A 1 15.36 18.79 -6.77
CA MET A 1 14.08 19.54 -6.73
C MET A 1 13.71 19.77 -5.27
N GLY A 2 13.14 20.92 -4.93
CA GLY A 2 12.72 21.23 -3.56
C GLY A 2 11.50 20.39 -3.12
N VAL A 3 11.32 20.22 -1.82
CA VAL A 3 10.19 19.51 -1.20
C VAL A 3 9.07 20.51 -0.89
N SER A 4 7.80 20.13 -1.12
CA SER A 4 6.63 20.98 -0.83
C SER A 4 6.52 21.34 0.67
N ARG A 5 6.57 22.63 0.99
CA ARG A 5 6.35 23.13 2.36
C ARG A 5 4.93 22.85 2.86
N LEU A 6 3.94 22.88 1.97
CA LEU A 6 2.54 22.57 2.29
C LEU A 6 2.40 21.12 2.73
N ASP A 7 3.04 20.18 2.03
CA ASP A 7 2.98 18.76 2.38
C ASP A 7 3.59 18.52 3.77
N VAL A 8 4.75 19.13 4.04
CA VAL A 8 5.43 19.04 5.35
C VAL A 8 4.56 19.65 6.45
N PHE A 9 3.96 20.81 6.21
CA PHE A 9 3.11 21.49 7.17
C PHE A 9 1.83 20.70 7.46
N TYR A 10 1.11 20.26 6.43
CA TYR A 10 -0.10 19.45 6.57
C TYR A 10 0.16 18.18 7.37
N ARG A 11 1.28 17.48 7.10
CA ARG A 11 1.68 16.30 7.87
C ARG A 11 1.97 16.61 9.34
N ARG A 12 2.55 17.77 9.66
CA ARG A 12 2.79 18.20 11.05
C ARG A 12 1.49 18.44 11.83
N LEU A 13 0.41 18.86 11.16
CA LEU A 13 -0.90 19.03 11.79
C LEU A 13 -1.58 17.70 12.15
N LEU A 14 -1.21 16.60 11.47
CA LEU A 14 -1.74 15.28 11.74
C LEU A 14 -0.96 14.60 12.89
N LEU A 15 -1.57 14.56 14.07
CA LEU A 15 -1.00 13.93 15.27
C LEU A 15 -1.10 12.40 15.29
N THR A 16 -1.75 11.80 14.30
CA THR A 16 -1.95 10.34 14.26
C THR A 16 -0.65 9.60 13.92
N LYS A 17 -0.36 8.57 14.70
CA LYS A 17 0.73 7.62 14.44
C LYS A 17 0.24 6.42 13.64
N LEU A 18 1.13 5.86 12.83
CA LEU A 18 0.95 4.64 12.05
C LEU A 18 1.73 3.50 12.71
N PHE A 19 1.28 2.28 12.49
CA PHE A 19 1.95 1.06 12.93
C PHE A 19 2.15 1.00 14.46
N ILE A 20 1.15 1.48 15.21
CA ILE A 20 1.20 1.53 16.68
C ILE A 20 1.26 0.14 17.34
N GLY A 21 0.81 -0.91 16.65
CA GLY A 21 0.93 -2.31 17.04
C GLY A 21 2.21 -2.99 16.53
N GLY A 22 3.04 -2.27 15.77
CA GLY A 22 4.34 -2.73 15.30
C GLY A 22 4.29 -3.47 13.96
N TRP A 23 5.06 -4.55 13.82
CA TRP A 23 5.23 -5.26 12.54
C TRP A 23 4.01 -6.12 12.17
N GLY A 24 3.27 -6.58 13.17
CA GLY A 24 2.23 -7.61 13.02
C GLY A 24 2.77 -9.01 13.34
N LYS A 25 1.89 -10.01 13.41
CA LYS A 25 2.28 -11.36 13.82
C LYS A 25 3.29 -11.96 12.82
N PRO A 26 4.42 -12.52 13.27
CA PRO A 26 5.38 -13.14 12.36
C PRO A 26 4.77 -14.21 11.46
N GLU A 27 3.86 -15.02 11.98
CA GLU A 27 3.17 -16.08 11.23
C GLU A 27 2.34 -15.49 10.08
N ASP A 28 1.66 -14.37 10.34
CA ASP A 28 0.88 -13.68 9.31
C ASP A 28 1.80 -13.07 8.25
N LEU A 29 2.94 -12.49 8.62
CA LEU A 29 3.94 -12.00 7.66
C LEU A 29 4.48 -13.13 6.77
N LYS A 30 4.82 -14.29 7.34
CA LYS A 30 5.29 -15.46 6.57
C LYS A 30 4.26 -15.88 5.53
N ARG A 31 2.99 -16.01 5.95
CA ARG A 31 1.87 -16.39 5.07
C ARG A 31 1.61 -15.36 3.99
N ILE A 32 1.72 -14.07 4.33
CA ILE A 32 1.56 -12.97 3.36
C ILE A 32 2.69 -13.00 2.34
N PHE A 33 3.94 -13.20 2.74
CA PHE A 33 5.08 -13.23 1.83
C PHE A 33 5.01 -14.41 0.87
N GLU A 34 4.64 -15.59 1.38
CA GLU A 34 4.38 -16.76 0.55
C GLU A 34 3.24 -16.48 -0.45
N PHE A 35 2.12 -15.94 0.02
CA PHE A 35 0.99 -15.60 -0.85
C PHE A 35 1.34 -14.51 -1.86
N ARG A 36 2.21 -13.56 -1.48
CA ARG A 36 2.67 -12.47 -2.34
C ARG A 36 3.46 -12.99 -3.55
N LYS A 37 4.23 -14.07 -3.40
CA LYS A 37 4.91 -14.74 -4.53
C LYS A 37 3.93 -15.38 -5.52
N LEU A 38 2.74 -15.77 -5.03
CA LEU A 38 1.66 -16.27 -5.88
C LEU A 38 0.97 -15.14 -6.64
N ILE A 39 0.57 -14.07 -5.96
CA ILE A 39 -0.15 -12.93 -6.58
C ILE A 39 0.78 -11.92 -7.26
N GLY A 40 2.10 -12.07 -7.17
CA GLY A 40 3.07 -11.31 -7.95
C GLY A 40 3.20 -11.81 -9.40
N ASP A 41 2.81 -13.07 -9.63
CA ASP A 41 2.87 -13.75 -10.92
C ASP A 41 1.46 -13.81 -11.52
N ARG A 42 1.27 -13.10 -12.64
CA ARG A 42 -0.03 -13.02 -13.32
C ARG A 42 -0.55 -14.39 -13.73
N GLU A 43 0.31 -15.28 -14.21
CA GLU A 43 -0.10 -16.60 -14.71
C GLU A 43 -0.59 -17.50 -13.58
N LYS A 44 -0.02 -17.35 -12.38
CA LYS A 44 -0.52 -18.02 -11.17
C LYS A 44 -1.75 -17.33 -10.59
N CYS A 45 -1.81 -16.00 -10.65
CA CYS A 45 -2.90 -15.22 -10.06
C CYS A 45 -4.21 -15.33 -10.85
N LYS A 46 -4.16 -15.47 -12.18
CA LYS A 46 -5.35 -15.43 -13.06
C LYS A 46 -6.39 -16.50 -12.73
N SER A 47 -6.02 -17.62 -12.13
CA SER A 47 -6.95 -18.71 -11.77
C SER A 47 -7.48 -18.63 -10.34
N LEU A 48 -6.96 -17.72 -9.51
CA LEU A 48 -7.33 -17.64 -8.09
C LEU A 48 -8.73 -17.09 -7.85
N VAL A 49 -9.21 -16.27 -8.77
CA VAL A 49 -10.58 -15.75 -8.75
C VAL A 49 -11.34 -16.45 -9.88
N PRO A 50 -12.47 -17.13 -9.61
CA PRO A 50 -13.38 -17.66 -10.63
C PRO A 50 -13.93 -16.59 -11.59
N GLU A 51 -14.33 -16.96 -12.81
CA GLU A 51 -14.95 -16.03 -13.78
C GLU A 51 -16.37 -15.64 -13.39
N ASP A 52 -17.08 -16.55 -12.73
CA ASP A 52 -18.45 -16.40 -12.25
C ASP A 52 -18.54 -15.98 -10.78
N TYR A 53 -17.47 -15.36 -10.24
CA TYR A 53 -17.43 -14.95 -8.85
C TYR A 53 -18.64 -14.09 -8.47
N PRO A 54 -19.37 -14.42 -7.38
CA PRO A 54 -20.65 -13.80 -7.08
C PRO A 54 -20.47 -12.34 -6.67
N VAL A 55 -21.11 -11.44 -7.42
CA VAL A 55 -21.22 -10.02 -7.14
C VAL A 55 -22.69 -9.65 -7.03
N HIS A 56 -23.06 -8.94 -5.96
CA HIS A 56 -24.43 -8.60 -5.66
C HIS A 56 -24.63 -7.09 -5.65
N ILE A 57 -25.73 -6.62 -6.22
CA ILE A 57 -26.22 -5.25 -6.07
C ILE A 57 -27.33 -5.26 -5.03
N ASP A 58 -27.18 -4.51 -3.93
CA ASP A 58 -28.14 -4.49 -2.83
C ASP A 58 -29.02 -3.25 -2.79
N LYS A 59 -28.57 -2.14 -3.40
CA LYS A 59 -29.34 -0.90 -3.49
C LYS A 59 -29.05 -0.19 -4.80
N SER A 60 -30.09 0.25 -5.49
CA SER A 60 -29.98 1.11 -6.67
C SER A 60 -30.73 2.41 -6.43
N GLU A 61 -30.10 3.53 -6.77
CA GLU A 61 -30.67 4.87 -6.65
C GLU A 61 -30.61 5.58 -7.99
N GLU A 62 -31.70 6.24 -8.36
CA GLU A 62 -31.74 7.10 -9.52
C GLU A 62 -31.47 8.56 -9.10
N HIS A 63 -30.49 9.18 -9.76
CA HIS A 63 -30.15 10.59 -9.58
C HIS A 63 -30.42 11.34 -10.89
N SER A 64 -30.30 12.67 -10.89
CA SER A 64 -30.61 13.48 -12.09
C SER A 64 -29.70 13.16 -13.29
N ASP A 65 -28.42 12.86 -13.05
CA ASP A 65 -27.38 12.67 -14.06
C ASP A 65 -26.89 11.22 -14.20
N CYS A 66 -27.16 10.36 -13.22
CA CYS A 66 -26.63 8.99 -13.16
C CYS A 66 -27.53 8.03 -12.38
N HIS A 67 -27.27 6.73 -12.52
CA HIS A 67 -27.69 5.70 -11.59
C HIS A 67 -26.54 5.38 -10.64
N ILE A 68 -26.85 5.12 -9.37
CA ILE A 68 -25.89 4.73 -8.36
C ILE A 68 -26.30 3.37 -7.81
N HIS A 69 -25.46 2.37 -8.04
CA HIS A 69 -25.64 1.02 -7.52
C HIS A 69 -24.65 0.77 -6.40
N ASN A 70 -25.14 0.37 -5.23
CA ASN A 70 -24.31 -0.15 -4.17
C ASN A 70 -24.27 -1.68 -4.28
N GLY A 71 -23.08 -2.23 -4.14
CA GLY A 71 -22.88 -3.66 -4.28
C GLY A 71 -21.85 -4.21 -3.32
N TYR A 72 -21.81 -5.53 -3.26
CA TYR A 72 -20.91 -6.27 -2.40
C TYR A 72 -20.54 -7.63 -2.97
N PHE A 73 -19.45 -8.19 -2.46
CA PHE A 73 -19.03 -9.57 -2.66
C PHE A 73 -18.15 -9.98 -1.46
N ILE A 74 -17.81 -11.27 -1.35
CA ILE A 74 -16.86 -11.72 -0.33
C ILE A 74 -15.44 -11.54 -0.88
N SER A 75 -14.52 -11.00 -0.09
CA SER A 75 -13.14 -10.80 -0.54
C SER A 75 -12.48 -12.17 -0.81
N PRO A 76 -11.92 -12.43 -2.01
CA PRO A 76 -11.30 -13.72 -2.29
C PRO A 76 -10.16 -14.09 -1.33
N LEU A 77 -9.46 -13.08 -0.79
CA LEU A 77 -8.40 -13.28 0.19
C LEU A 77 -8.89 -14.03 1.45
N HIS A 78 -10.17 -13.88 1.80
CA HIS A 78 -10.78 -14.60 2.92
C HIS A 78 -10.69 -16.12 2.75
N HIS A 79 -10.84 -16.62 1.51
CA HIS A 79 -10.79 -18.04 1.20
C HIS A 79 -9.35 -18.51 0.96
N LEU A 80 -8.53 -17.66 0.32
CA LEU A 80 -7.17 -18.02 -0.08
C LEU A 80 -6.16 -17.99 1.08
N VAL A 81 -6.36 -17.10 2.05
CA VAL A 81 -5.52 -17.00 3.25
C VAL A 81 -6.41 -16.88 4.50
N PRO A 82 -7.04 -17.97 4.96
CA PRO A 82 -8.05 -17.93 6.01
C PRO A 82 -7.58 -17.25 7.30
N GLY A 83 -8.39 -16.34 7.85
CA GLY A 83 -8.09 -15.63 9.09
C GLY A 83 -7.08 -14.48 8.98
N ILE A 84 -6.55 -14.17 7.78
CA ILE A 84 -5.64 -13.03 7.60
C ILE A 84 -6.38 -11.69 7.58
N LEU A 85 -7.58 -11.66 7.01
CA LEU A 85 -8.43 -10.48 6.99
C LEU A 85 -9.15 -10.34 8.32
N PRO A 86 -9.28 -9.12 8.87
CA PRO A 86 -10.19 -8.89 9.98
C PRO A 86 -11.63 -9.21 9.52
N PRO A 87 -12.49 -9.79 10.40
CA PRO A 87 -13.86 -10.16 10.04
C PRO A 87 -14.65 -9.02 9.39
N GLU A 88 -14.43 -7.80 9.86
CA GLU A 88 -15.03 -6.57 9.35
C GLU A 88 -14.72 -6.30 7.86
N ALA A 89 -13.54 -6.72 7.39
CA ALA A 89 -13.09 -6.48 6.01
C ALA A 89 -13.44 -7.64 5.06
N VAL A 90 -14.01 -8.75 5.54
CA VAL A 90 -14.34 -9.91 4.69
C VAL A 90 -15.34 -9.55 3.59
N LYS A 91 -16.36 -8.75 3.92
CA LYS A 91 -17.35 -8.29 2.93
C LYS A 91 -16.81 -7.07 2.19
N ALA A 92 -16.47 -7.23 0.92
CA ALA A 92 -16.11 -6.14 0.03
C ALA A 92 -17.33 -5.33 -0.37
N ARG A 93 -17.17 -4.01 -0.45
CA ARG A 93 -18.23 -3.05 -0.73
C ARG A 93 -17.77 -2.10 -1.82
N PHE A 94 -18.63 -1.86 -2.80
CA PHE A 94 -18.36 -0.93 -3.88
C PHE A 94 -19.59 -0.11 -4.21
N GLN A 95 -19.35 0.96 -4.94
CA GLN A 95 -20.39 1.75 -5.56
C GLN A 95 -20.12 1.94 -7.03
N PHE A 96 -21.12 1.69 -7.87
CA PHE A 96 -21.04 1.82 -9.30
C PHE A 96 -21.92 2.98 -9.77
N ILE A 97 -21.29 3.99 -10.37
CA ILE A 97 -21.92 5.22 -10.85
C ILE A 97 -22.00 5.11 -12.37
N VAL A 98 -23.22 5.01 -12.89
CA VAL A 98 -23.51 4.72 -14.29
C VAL A 98 -24.21 5.92 -14.92
N PRO A 99 -23.72 6.47 -16.04
CA PRO A 99 -24.38 7.57 -16.73
C PRO A 99 -25.74 7.12 -17.29
N LYS A 100 -26.74 8.01 -17.27
CA LYS A 100 -28.04 7.72 -17.91
C LYS A 100 -27.96 7.65 -19.43
N ARG A 101 -26.95 8.28 -20.01
CA ARG A 101 -26.70 8.35 -21.45
C ARG A 101 -25.23 8.08 -21.71
N TRP A 102 -24.97 7.09 -22.56
CA TRP A 102 -23.63 6.74 -22.98
C TRP A 102 -23.26 7.51 -24.24
N GLN A 103 -22.01 7.98 -24.33
CA GLN A 103 -21.52 8.59 -25.57
C GLN A 103 -21.13 7.51 -26.58
N LYS A 104 -20.29 6.56 -26.17
CA LYS A 104 -19.85 5.40 -26.97
C LYS A 104 -19.33 4.31 -26.05
N ASN A 105 -19.37 3.04 -26.50
CA ASN A 105 -18.69 1.86 -25.94
C ASN A 105 -19.10 1.40 -24.52
N GLN A 106 -19.65 2.27 -23.68
CA GLN A 106 -19.94 2.03 -22.25
C GLN A 106 -18.68 1.87 -21.36
N PRO A 107 -17.74 2.85 -21.38
CA PRO A 107 -16.49 2.73 -20.66
C PRO A 107 -16.68 2.80 -19.15
N VAL A 108 -15.89 1.99 -18.42
CA VAL A 108 -15.88 1.97 -16.96
C VAL A 108 -14.46 2.13 -16.43
N CYS A 109 -14.25 3.09 -15.54
CA CYS A 109 -13.01 3.23 -14.79
C CYS A 109 -13.21 2.76 -13.34
N VAL A 110 -12.40 1.80 -12.89
CA VAL A 110 -12.36 1.36 -11.48
C VAL A 110 -11.41 2.27 -10.69
N HIS A 111 -11.90 2.85 -9.60
CA HIS A 111 -11.15 3.77 -8.75
C HIS A 111 -10.82 3.12 -7.41
N LEU A 112 -9.53 3.04 -7.07
CA LEU A 112 -9.08 2.64 -5.73
C LEU A 112 -8.84 3.86 -4.83
N ALA A 113 -9.19 3.71 -3.55
CA ALA A 113 -9.16 4.80 -2.58
C ALA A 113 -7.74 5.12 -2.10
N GLY A 114 -7.44 6.42 -1.98
CA GLY A 114 -6.20 6.92 -1.36
C GLY A 114 -6.25 6.88 0.17
N THR A 115 -5.14 7.24 0.82
CA THR A 115 -5.09 7.20 2.29
C THR A 115 -6.12 8.13 2.93
N GLY A 116 -6.97 7.57 3.80
CA GLY A 116 -8.02 8.33 4.49
C GLY A 116 -9.21 8.74 3.61
N ASP A 117 -9.27 8.26 2.37
CA ASP A 117 -10.46 8.37 1.52
C ASP A 117 -11.51 7.35 1.97
N HIS A 118 -12.15 7.67 3.10
CA HIS A 118 -13.26 6.91 3.63
C HIS A 118 -14.51 7.09 2.78
N PHE A 119 -15.35 6.06 2.74
CA PHE A 119 -16.56 6.03 1.93
C PHE A 119 -16.29 6.20 0.41
N PHE A 120 -17.28 6.77 -0.27
CA PHE A 120 -17.24 7.06 -1.70
C PHE A 120 -17.30 8.56 -2.02
N TRP A 121 -17.63 9.43 -1.06
CA TRP A 121 -18.06 10.81 -1.35
C TRP A 121 -17.04 11.62 -2.16
N ARG A 122 -15.75 11.58 -1.80
CA ARG A 122 -14.71 12.35 -2.51
C ARG A 122 -14.54 11.86 -3.94
N ARG A 123 -14.33 10.56 -4.13
CA ARG A 123 -14.22 9.95 -5.47
C ARG A 123 -15.50 10.15 -6.29
N ARG A 124 -16.68 10.00 -5.69
CA ARG A 124 -17.98 10.22 -6.33
C ARG A 124 -18.11 11.67 -6.82
N THR A 125 -17.87 12.63 -5.92
CA THR A 125 -18.13 14.05 -6.17
C THR A 125 -17.07 14.69 -7.07
N LEU A 126 -15.80 14.35 -6.87
CA LEU A 126 -14.68 15.04 -7.53
C LEU A 126 -14.15 14.30 -8.76
N MET A 127 -14.46 13.01 -8.91
CA MET A 127 -14.04 12.20 -10.06
C MET A 127 -15.25 11.68 -10.85
N ALA A 128 -16.04 10.77 -10.27
CA ALA A 128 -17.07 10.02 -11.00
C ALA A 128 -18.17 10.90 -11.61
N ARG A 129 -18.77 11.81 -10.84
CA ARG A 129 -19.84 12.69 -11.34
C ARG A 129 -19.35 13.65 -12.44
N PRO A 130 -18.18 14.29 -12.31
CA PRO A 130 -17.57 14.99 -13.44
C PRO A 130 -17.34 14.08 -14.65
N MET A 131 -16.84 12.86 -14.49
CA MET A 131 -16.61 11.92 -15.61
C MET A 131 -17.89 11.50 -16.34
N VAL A 132 -18.99 11.34 -15.61
CA VAL A 132 -20.32 11.15 -16.20
C VAL A 132 -20.69 12.31 -17.11
N LYS A 133 -20.47 13.56 -16.66
CA LYS A 133 -20.86 14.76 -17.41
C LYS A 133 -19.92 15.08 -18.57
N GLU A 134 -18.62 14.93 -18.35
CA GLU A 134 -17.56 15.32 -19.29
C GLU A 134 -17.42 14.29 -20.42
N ALA A 135 -17.50 12.99 -20.11
CA ALA A 135 -17.17 11.91 -21.04
C ALA A 135 -18.23 10.81 -21.17
N GLY A 136 -19.37 10.91 -20.44
CA GLY A 136 -20.36 9.83 -20.41
C GLY A 136 -19.75 8.49 -19.94
N MET A 137 -18.78 8.55 -19.04
CA MET A 137 -18.02 7.40 -18.53
C MET A 137 -18.53 7.01 -17.15
N ALA A 138 -18.63 5.71 -16.90
CA ALA A 138 -18.99 5.18 -15.60
C ALA A 138 -17.77 5.00 -14.69
N SER A 139 -18.01 5.02 -13.38
CA SER A 139 -16.98 4.82 -12.36
C SER A 139 -17.41 3.76 -11.36
N LEU A 140 -16.54 2.78 -11.10
CA LEU A 140 -16.72 1.83 -10.01
C LEU A 140 -15.75 2.17 -8.88
N LEU A 141 -16.30 2.44 -7.70
CA LEU A 141 -15.56 2.89 -6.52
C LEU A 141 -15.49 1.75 -5.50
N LEU A 142 -14.32 1.12 -5.36
CA LEU A 142 -14.10 0.08 -4.34
C LEU A 142 -13.71 0.73 -3.00
N GLU A 143 -14.24 0.24 -1.89
CA GLU A 143 -13.78 0.64 -0.56
C GLU A 143 -12.59 -0.22 -0.10
N ASN A 144 -11.57 0.40 0.49
CA ASN A 144 -10.42 -0.34 0.99
C ASN A 144 -10.75 -1.16 2.25
N PRO A 145 -10.12 -2.35 2.42
CA PRO A 145 -9.98 -2.96 3.73
C PRO A 145 -9.38 -1.98 4.75
N TYR A 146 -9.75 -2.11 6.03
CA TYR A 146 -9.35 -1.23 7.14
C TYR A 146 -9.92 0.20 7.08
N TYR A 147 -10.91 0.49 6.24
CA TYR A 147 -11.51 1.83 6.11
C TYR A 147 -12.95 1.87 6.65
N ILE A 148 -13.47 3.09 6.83
CA ILE A 148 -14.82 3.33 7.36
C ILE A 148 -15.85 3.32 6.23
N LEU A 149 -16.84 2.42 6.35
CA LEU A 149 -18.14 2.49 5.68
C LEU A 149 -19.20 2.98 6.68
N SER A 150 -19.89 4.05 6.35
CA SER A 150 -21.09 4.55 7.02
C SER A 150 -21.80 5.40 5.97
N ASP A 151 -23.08 5.11 5.73
CA ASP A 151 -23.81 5.63 4.57
C ASP A 151 -24.15 7.13 4.67
N THR A 152 -23.61 7.83 5.67
CA THR A 152 -23.97 9.21 5.99
C THR A 152 -22.91 9.84 6.90
N ALA A 153 -22.37 10.99 6.50
CA ALA A 153 -21.41 11.76 7.30
C ALA A 153 -22.00 12.33 8.62
N LEU A 154 -23.31 12.16 8.85
CA LEU A 154 -24.10 12.78 9.91
C LEU A 154 -24.93 11.82 10.76
N THR A 155 -25.00 10.53 10.43
CA THR A 155 -25.76 9.55 11.22
C THR A 155 -24.90 8.36 11.60
N LYS A 156 -25.11 7.84 12.82
CA LYS A 156 -24.44 6.62 13.32
C LYS A 156 -24.48 5.54 12.23
N PRO A 157 -23.40 4.77 12.02
CA PRO A 157 -23.40 3.68 11.05
C PRO A 157 -24.63 2.80 11.27
N LEU A 158 -25.43 2.61 10.22
CA LEU A 158 -26.50 1.62 10.25
C LEU A 158 -25.85 0.26 10.58
N PRO A 159 -26.41 -0.54 11.51
CA PRO A 159 -25.84 -1.84 11.90
C PRO A 159 -25.57 -2.78 10.71
N SER A 160 -26.27 -2.59 9.59
CA SER A 160 -26.17 -3.37 8.35
C SER A 160 -25.04 -2.95 7.39
N HIS A 161 -24.51 -1.72 7.52
CA HIS A 161 -23.46 -1.17 6.64
C HIS A 161 -22.09 -1.20 7.33
N GLY A 162 -21.77 -2.32 7.99
CA GLY A 162 -20.60 -2.50 8.84
C GLY A 162 -19.31 -1.84 8.34
N LEU A 163 -18.56 -1.28 9.28
CA LEU A 163 -17.22 -0.72 9.04
C LEU A 163 -16.34 -1.80 8.41
N ARG A 164 -15.57 -1.52 7.34
CA ARG A 164 -14.51 -2.42 6.84
C ARG A 164 -13.21 -2.30 7.66
N LYS A 165 -13.28 -1.82 8.91
CA LYS A 165 -12.12 -1.65 9.81
C LYS A 165 -12.32 -2.32 11.16
N PRO A 166 -11.23 -2.79 11.82
CA PRO A 166 -11.29 -3.24 13.20
C PRO A 166 -11.90 -2.18 14.13
N LYS A 167 -12.67 -2.62 15.12
CA LYS A 167 -13.42 -1.73 16.04
C LYS A 167 -12.53 -0.71 16.75
N ASP A 168 -11.37 -1.15 17.19
CA ASP A 168 -10.36 -0.39 17.92
C ASP A 168 -9.34 0.34 17.00
N GLN A 169 -9.49 0.26 15.68
CA GLN A 169 -8.67 1.05 14.76
C GLN A 169 -9.19 2.49 14.65
N LEU A 170 -8.30 3.48 14.78
CA LEU A 170 -8.65 4.88 14.56
C LEU A 170 -8.52 5.28 13.09
N ARG A 171 -9.65 5.61 12.45
CA ARG A 171 -9.71 6.04 11.02
C ARG A 171 -8.98 5.03 10.11
N SER A 172 -8.19 5.51 9.15
CA SER A 172 -7.35 4.71 8.25
C SER A 172 -5.94 4.44 8.78
N CYS A 173 -5.68 4.64 10.07
CA CYS A 173 -4.34 4.43 10.65
C CYS A 173 -4.16 2.94 10.92
N LEU A 174 -3.50 2.24 10.00
CA LEU A 174 -3.18 0.81 10.14
C LEU A 174 -2.35 0.57 11.41
N LYS A 175 -2.68 -0.49 12.14
CA LYS A 175 -2.04 -0.78 13.42
C LYS A 175 -0.73 -1.52 13.24
N ASN A 176 -0.65 -2.41 12.27
CA ASN A 176 0.55 -3.17 11.97
C ASN A 176 1.05 -2.88 10.57
N VAL A 177 2.35 -3.10 10.35
CA VAL A 177 2.94 -3.09 9.01
C VAL A 177 2.29 -4.18 8.14
N SER A 178 2.07 -5.38 8.68
CA SER A 178 1.39 -6.48 7.98
C SER A 178 0.00 -6.10 7.45
N ASP A 179 -0.76 -5.27 8.18
CA ASP A 179 -2.12 -4.87 7.79
C ASP A 179 -2.11 -4.17 6.40
N LEU A 180 -1.02 -3.46 6.07
CA LEU A 180 -0.84 -2.81 4.77
C LEU A 180 -0.78 -3.83 3.63
N PHE A 181 -0.09 -4.94 3.86
CA PHE A 181 0.08 -6.01 2.86
C PHE A 181 -1.17 -6.86 2.73
N VAL A 182 -1.87 -7.12 3.85
CA VAL A 182 -3.19 -7.75 3.82
C VAL A 182 -4.17 -6.91 2.99
N MET A 183 -4.21 -5.59 3.23
CA MET A 183 -5.03 -4.68 2.44
C MET A 183 -4.64 -4.74 0.95
N GLY A 184 -3.34 -4.75 0.63
CA GLY A 184 -2.86 -4.83 -0.75
C GLY A 184 -3.26 -6.11 -1.47
N GLY A 185 -3.02 -7.27 -0.85
CA GLY A 185 -3.41 -8.56 -1.39
C GLY A 185 -4.93 -8.66 -1.63
N ALA A 186 -5.73 -8.14 -0.70
CA ALA A 186 -7.18 -8.08 -0.85
C ALA A 186 -7.58 -7.19 -2.03
N LEU A 187 -7.01 -5.98 -2.13
CA LEU A 187 -7.35 -5.04 -3.21
C LEU A 187 -6.97 -5.55 -4.60
N ILE A 188 -5.86 -6.28 -4.73
CA ILE A 188 -5.47 -6.94 -5.99
C ILE A 188 -6.57 -7.92 -6.43
N LEU A 189 -6.98 -8.82 -5.55
CA LEU A 189 -7.98 -9.85 -5.86
C LEU A 189 -9.40 -9.28 -6.01
N GLU A 190 -9.78 -8.33 -5.16
CA GLU A 190 -11.05 -7.62 -5.21
C GLU A 190 -11.20 -6.83 -6.53
N SER A 191 -10.11 -6.25 -7.04
CA SER A 191 -10.09 -5.58 -8.35
C SER A 191 -10.32 -6.58 -9.49
N THR A 192 -9.71 -7.76 -9.43
CA THR A 192 -9.94 -8.84 -10.42
C THR A 192 -11.40 -9.28 -10.45
N VAL A 193 -12.05 -9.45 -9.28
CA VAL A 193 -13.49 -9.76 -9.20
C VAL A 193 -14.30 -8.70 -9.95
N LEU A 194 -14.05 -7.42 -9.67
CA LEU A 194 -14.80 -6.31 -10.24
C LEU A 194 -14.57 -6.15 -11.74
N LEU A 195 -13.34 -6.30 -12.22
CA LEU A 195 -13.03 -6.24 -13.66
C LEU A 195 -13.72 -7.37 -14.43
N ARG A 196 -13.73 -8.60 -13.87
CA ARG A 196 -14.44 -9.74 -14.49
C ARG A 196 -15.94 -9.55 -14.49
N TRP A 197 -16.50 -9.08 -13.37
CA TRP A 197 -17.91 -8.76 -13.28
C TRP A 197 -18.31 -7.71 -14.33
N LEU A 198 -17.55 -6.60 -14.43
CA LEU A 198 -17.80 -5.58 -15.44
C LEU A 198 -17.68 -6.10 -16.88
N GLU A 199 -16.67 -6.92 -17.17
CA GLU A 199 -16.49 -7.53 -18.49
C GLU A 199 -17.67 -8.46 -18.85
N LYS A 200 -18.12 -9.27 -17.89
CA LYS A 200 -19.28 -10.16 -18.04
C LYS A 200 -20.58 -9.40 -18.28
N GLU A 201 -20.75 -8.26 -17.62
CA GLU A 201 -21.90 -7.35 -17.82
C GLU A 201 -21.82 -6.57 -19.14
N GLY A 202 -20.76 -6.75 -19.94
CA GLY A 202 -20.63 -6.19 -21.28
C GLY A 202 -20.01 -4.78 -21.35
N TYR A 203 -19.45 -4.28 -20.24
CA TYR A 203 -18.81 -2.96 -20.22
C TYR A 203 -17.46 -2.96 -20.94
N TRP A 204 -17.22 -1.94 -21.77
CA TRP A 204 -15.97 -1.81 -22.51
C TRP A 204 -15.68 -0.35 -22.94
N PRO A 205 -14.42 0.07 -23.07
CA PRO A 205 -13.25 -0.50 -22.42
C PRO A 205 -13.34 -0.39 -20.89
N LEU A 206 -12.61 -1.26 -20.21
CA LEU A 206 -12.37 -1.18 -18.76
C LEU A 206 -11.03 -0.52 -18.50
N GLY A 207 -10.89 0.22 -17.40
CA GLY A 207 -9.62 0.80 -16.97
C GLY A 207 -9.54 0.97 -15.46
N MET A 208 -8.35 1.27 -14.95
CA MET A 208 -8.12 1.46 -13.51
C MET A 208 -7.41 2.77 -13.19
N THR A 209 -7.78 3.39 -12.07
CA THR A 209 -7.12 4.58 -11.55
C THR A 209 -7.14 4.59 -10.03
N GLY A 210 -6.36 5.49 -9.46
CA GLY A 210 -6.42 5.84 -8.06
C GLY A 210 -5.45 6.98 -7.77
N ILE A 211 -5.61 7.59 -6.60
CA ILE A 211 -4.76 8.70 -6.17
C ILE A 211 -3.98 8.28 -4.92
N SER A 212 -2.69 8.61 -4.86
CA SER A 212 -1.79 8.28 -3.76
C SER A 212 -1.74 6.75 -3.55
N MET A 213 -1.99 6.27 -2.34
CA MET A 213 -2.14 4.84 -2.04
C MET A 213 -3.10 4.12 -3.02
N GLY A 214 -4.17 4.76 -3.47
CA GLY A 214 -5.09 4.16 -4.44
C GLY A 214 -4.44 3.98 -5.81
N GLY A 215 -3.63 4.94 -6.26
CA GLY A 215 -2.90 4.82 -7.53
C GLY A 215 -1.86 3.71 -7.46
N TYR A 216 -1.23 3.56 -6.29
CA TYR A 216 -0.31 2.47 -6.00
C TYR A 216 -0.99 1.10 -6.01
N MET A 217 -2.16 0.96 -5.39
CA MET A 217 -2.93 -0.28 -5.42
C MET A 217 -3.47 -0.60 -6.81
N ALA A 218 -3.85 0.43 -7.59
CA ALA A 218 -4.33 0.22 -8.95
C ALA A 218 -3.21 -0.32 -9.84
N SER A 219 -1.99 0.21 -9.64
CA SER A 219 -0.76 -0.31 -10.23
C SER A 219 -0.54 -1.79 -9.92
N LEU A 220 -0.64 -2.24 -8.67
CA LEU A 220 -0.52 -3.66 -8.31
C LEU A 220 -1.67 -4.53 -8.82
N ALA A 221 -2.88 -3.99 -8.92
CA ALA A 221 -4.03 -4.75 -9.41
C ALA A 221 -3.86 -5.10 -10.89
N VAL A 222 -3.46 -4.14 -11.74
CA VAL A 222 -3.36 -4.37 -13.18
C VAL A 222 -2.20 -5.27 -13.59
N THR A 223 -1.18 -5.48 -12.75
CA THR A 223 -0.12 -6.46 -13.03
C THR A 223 -0.68 -7.87 -13.18
N ASN A 224 -1.82 -8.15 -12.52
CA ASN A 224 -2.51 -9.43 -12.53
C ASN A 224 -3.66 -9.53 -13.53
N TRP A 225 -4.00 -8.45 -14.24
CA TRP A 225 -5.02 -8.48 -15.27
C TRP A 225 -4.46 -9.08 -16.57
N PRO A 226 -5.10 -10.12 -17.17
CA PRO A 226 -4.55 -10.85 -18.31
C PRO A 226 -4.77 -10.20 -19.67
N LYS A 227 -5.35 -8.99 -19.72
CA LYS A 227 -5.66 -8.27 -20.96
C LYS A 227 -5.04 -6.87 -20.94
N PRO A 228 -4.83 -6.23 -22.10
CA PRO A 228 -4.48 -4.81 -22.14
C PRO A 228 -5.52 -3.97 -21.38
N ILE A 229 -5.09 -2.99 -20.59
CA ILE A 229 -5.97 -2.15 -19.76
C ILE A 229 -5.34 -0.76 -19.54
N PRO A 230 -6.08 0.36 -19.75
CA PRO A 230 -5.68 1.68 -19.28
C PRO A 230 -5.43 1.69 -17.78
N LEU A 231 -4.25 2.16 -17.37
CA LEU A 231 -3.92 2.42 -15.96
C LEU A 231 -3.49 3.87 -15.79
N ILE A 232 -4.10 4.56 -14.82
CA ILE A 232 -3.81 5.97 -14.52
C ILE A 232 -3.51 6.12 -13.03
N PRO A 233 -2.29 5.78 -12.59
CA PRO A 233 -1.89 5.91 -11.21
C PRO A 233 -1.46 7.37 -10.94
N CYS A 234 -2.18 8.05 -10.06
CA CYS A 234 -1.94 9.45 -9.74
C CYS A 234 -1.23 9.56 -8.38
N LEU A 235 -0.18 10.38 -8.29
CA LEU A 235 0.56 10.67 -7.07
C LEU A 235 1.08 9.41 -6.35
N SER A 236 1.39 8.35 -7.10
CA SER A 236 2.02 7.13 -6.60
C SER A 236 3.31 6.85 -7.38
N TRP A 237 4.08 5.87 -6.91
CA TRP A 237 5.33 5.47 -7.55
C TRP A 237 5.56 3.96 -7.44
N SER A 238 6.79 3.51 -7.64
CA SER A 238 7.16 2.09 -7.75
C SER A 238 7.28 1.33 -6.42
N THR A 239 7.46 2.00 -5.27
CA THR A 239 7.51 1.34 -3.96
C THR A 239 6.87 2.17 -2.84
N ALA A 240 6.30 1.50 -1.84
CA ALA A 240 5.90 2.13 -0.57
C ALA A 240 7.09 2.31 0.41
N SER A 241 8.23 1.67 0.15
CA SER A 241 9.43 1.74 0.99
C SER A 241 9.88 3.19 1.23
N SER A 242 10.01 4.00 0.17
CA SER A 242 10.41 5.41 0.32
C SER A 242 9.37 6.27 1.03
N VAL A 243 8.09 5.92 0.93
CA VAL A 243 6.98 6.62 1.60
C VAL A 243 7.13 6.53 3.12
N PHE A 244 7.42 5.34 3.64
CA PHE A 244 7.51 5.07 5.07
C PHE A 244 8.91 5.27 5.66
N THR A 245 9.97 5.30 4.85
CA THR A 245 11.36 5.43 5.35
C THR A 245 12.00 6.79 5.08
N ALA A 246 11.56 7.53 4.06
CA ALA A 246 12.15 8.82 3.68
C ALA A 246 11.11 9.95 3.54
N GLY A 247 9.87 9.61 3.18
CA GLY A 247 8.79 10.58 2.97
C GLY A 247 8.30 11.22 4.26
N VAL A 248 7.43 12.23 4.16
CA VAL A 248 6.87 12.88 5.36
C VAL A 248 6.05 11.92 6.22
N LEU A 249 5.60 10.78 5.67
CA LEU A 249 4.95 9.71 6.43
C LEU A 249 5.90 8.92 7.34
N SER A 250 7.21 8.91 7.08
CA SER A 250 8.20 8.30 8.00
C SER A 250 8.13 8.86 9.41
N ARG A 251 7.77 10.14 9.57
CA ARG A 251 7.60 10.80 10.87
C ARG A 251 6.36 10.34 11.64
N ALA A 252 5.41 9.75 10.94
CA ALA A 252 4.19 9.20 11.51
C ALA A 252 4.35 7.74 11.96
N VAL A 253 5.36 7.04 11.47
CA VAL A 253 5.66 5.66 11.87
C VAL A 253 6.06 5.62 13.35
N ASN A 254 5.54 4.64 14.09
CA ASN A 254 5.95 4.39 15.46
C ASN A 254 7.26 3.58 15.53
N TRP A 255 8.38 4.21 15.18
CA TRP A 255 9.70 3.58 15.14
C TRP A 255 10.10 2.92 16.46
N ARG A 256 9.75 3.55 17.60
CA ARG A 256 10.03 2.99 18.93
C ARG A 256 9.44 1.58 19.12
N GLU A 257 8.20 1.37 18.70
CA GLU A 257 7.56 0.05 18.82
C GLU A 257 8.17 -0.96 17.83
N LEU A 258 8.48 -0.51 16.61
CA LEU A 258 9.10 -1.36 15.59
C LEU A 258 10.52 -1.81 15.98
N GLU A 259 11.35 -0.89 16.49
CA GLU A 259 12.70 -1.16 16.99
C GLU A 259 12.66 -2.13 18.18
N LYS A 260 11.72 -1.90 19.12
CA LYS A 260 11.48 -2.80 20.25
C LYS A 260 11.15 -4.21 19.76
N GLN A 261 10.16 -4.36 18.89
CA GLN A 261 9.76 -5.68 18.40
C GLN A 261 10.87 -6.38 17.60
N TYR A 262 11.59 -5.62 16.75
CA TYR A 262 12.72 -6.15 15.98
C TYR A 262 13.83 -6.69 16.91
N THR A 263 14.09 -6.00 18.02
CA THR A 263 15.14 -6.40 18.98
C THR A 263 14.73 -7.56 19.88
N PHE A 264 13.50 -7.54 20.41
CA PHE A 264 13.05 -8.50 21.42
C PHE A 264 12.45 -9.78 20.83
N ASN A 265 11.98 -9.76 19.59
CA ASN A 265 11.48 -10.95 18.91
C ASN A 265 12.44 -11.36 17.80
N SER A 266 13.30 -12.34 18.10
CA SER A 266 14.32 -12.81 17.17
C SER A 266 13.76 -13.41 15.88
N VAL A 267 12.47 -13.73 15.80
CA VAL A 267 11.85 -14.25 14.58
C VAL A 267 11.96 -13.23 13.44
N TYR A 268 11.87 -11.93 13.70
CA TYR A 268 12.00 -10.91 12.65
C TYR A 268 13.41 -10.87 12.06
N GLU A 269 14.43 -10.84 12.93
CA GLU A 269 15.85 -10.79 12.53
C GLU A 269 16.33 -12.12 11.95
N LYS A 270 15.86 -13.27 12.45
CA LYS A 270 16.41 -14.58 12.08
C LYS A 270 15.62 -15.29 11.00
N GLU A 271 14.31 -15.11 10.94
CA GLU A 271 13.45 -15.89 10.05
C GLU A 271 12.80 -15.02 8.98
N ILE A 272 12.14 -13.92 9.36
CA ILE A 272 11.43 -13.06 8.41
C ILE A 272 12.39 -12.43 7.40
N ILE A 273 13.58 -11.99 7.84
CA ILE A 273 14.57 -11.41 6.94
C ILE A 273 15.01 -12.37 5.82
N GLN A 274 15.03 -13.69 6.10
CA GLN A 274 15.46 -14.71 5.15
C GLN A 274 14.41 -14.98 4.07
N LEU A 275 13.17 -14.56 4.29
CA LEU A 275 12.07 -14.71 3.35
C LEU A 275 12.00 -13.56 2.33
N LEU A 276 12.69 -12.45 2.61
CA LEU A 276 12.70 -11.27 1.76
C LEU A 276 13.53 -11.54 0.50
N GLU A 277 12.89 -11.48 -0.65
CA GLU A 277 13.55 -11.58 -1.94
C GLU A 277 14.06 -10.19 -2.34
N TYR A 278 15.38 -10.06 -2.34
CA TYR A 278 16.01 -8.85 -2.83
C TYR A 278 15.78 -8.74 -4.35
N CYS A 279 14.98 -7.76 -4.76
CA CYS A 279 14.56 -7.59 -6.16
C CYS A 279 15.68 -7.14 -7.13
N GLY A 280 16.94 -7.13 -6.70
CA GLY A 280 18.11 -6.82 -7.54
C GLY A 280 18.24 -5.33 -7.94
N ALA A 281 17.15 -4.57 -7.87
CA ALA A 281 17.14 -3.13 -8.04
C ALA A 281 17.26 -2.46 -6.67
N ASP A 282 18.42 -1.89 -6.37
CA ASP A 282 18.60 -1.01 -5.21
C ASP A 282 17.56 0.12 -5.26
N SER A 283 16.47 0.01 -4.50
CA SER A 283 15.55 1.15 -4.22
C SER A 283 16.29 2.30 -3.52
N PHE A 284 17.47 2.01 -2.95
CA PHE A 284 18.51 2.91 -2.49
C PHE A 284 19.83 2.12 -2.51
N LYS A 285 20.87 2.57 -3.22
CA LYS A 285 22.22 1.96 -3.18
C LYS A 285 22.73 1.87 -1.73
N MET A 286 22.54 0.73 -1.06
CA MET A 286 23.23 0.29 0.17
C MET A 286 22.66 -1.07 0.60
N SER A 287 23.02 -2.17 -0.08
CA SER A 287 22.78 -3.52 0.50
C SER A 287 23.72 -4.65 0.06
N GLN A 288 24.78 -4.40 -0.73
CA GLN A 288 25.82 -5.43 -0.87
C GLN A 288 26.63 -5.63 0.42
N GLU A 289 26.76 -4.61 1.27
CA GLU A 289 27.39 -4.77 2.59
C GLU A 289 26.51 -5.47 3.62
N LEU A 290 25.18 -5.42 3.52
CA LEU A 290 24.27 -5.95 4.54
C LEU A 290 24.12 -7.47 4.50
N SER A 291 24.15 -8.10 3.30
CA SER A 291 24.10 -9.57 3.17
C SER A 291 25.40 -10.21 3.69
N GLU A 292 26.55 -9.61 3.38
CA GLU A 292 27.86 -10.09 3.85
C GLU A 292 28.11 -9.73 5.33
N ARG A 293 27.71 -8.53 5.81
CA ARG A 293 27.82 -8.18 7.24
C ARG A 293 26.83 -8.92 8.14
N HIS A 294 25.61 -9.26 7.69
CA HIS A 294 24.69 -10.08 8.51
C HIS A 294 25.21 -11.50 8.72
N LYS A 295 25.86 -12.09 7.70
CA LYS A 295 26.53 -13.40 7.86
C LYS A 295 27.62 -13.33 8.94
N LEU A 296 28.42 -12.26 8.98
CA LEU A 296 29.42 -12.06 10.04
C LEU A 296 28.82 -11.76 11.42
N LEU A 297 27.79 -10.90 11.49
CA LEU A 297 27.19 -10.45 12.76
C LEU A 297 26.39 -11.55 13.48
N CYS A 298 25.78 -12.48 12.74
CA CYS A 298 25.10 -13.64 13.34
C CYS A 298 26.10 -14.55 14.08
N VAL A 299 27.32 -14.69 13.56
CA VAL A 299 28.41 -15.44 14.21
C VAL A 299 28.87 -14.71 15.49
N ASP A 300 29.10 -13.39 15.43
CA ASP A 300 29.53 -12.61 16.61
C ASP A 300 28.47 -12.55 17.72
N ARG A 301 27.18 -12.41 17.38
CA ARG A 301 26.10 -12.39 18.38
C ARG A 301 25.94 -13.76 19.06
N PHE A 302 26.15 -14.85 18.31
CA PHE A 302 26.16 -16.21 18.85
C PHE A 302 27.34 -16.44 19.82
N PHE A 303 28.54 -15.93 19.50
CA PHE A 303 29.68 -15.98 20.41
C PHE A 303 29.49 -15.12 21.66
N THR A 304 28.92 -13.92 21.52
CA THR A 304 28.73 -12.99 22.64
C THR A 304 27.67 -13.48 23.63
N LEU A 305 26.56 -14.04 23.15
CA LEU A 305 25.52 -14.66 23.99
C LEU A 305 25.98 -15.97 24.62
N SER A 306 26.80 -16.76 23.92
CA SER A 306 27.41 -17.99 24.47
C SER A 306 28.48 -17.70 25.53
N ARG A 307 29.10 -16.52 25.47
CA ARG A 307 30.08 -16.04 26.47
C ARG A 307 29.38 -15.43 27.69
N ARG A 308 28.20 -14.82 27.51
CA ARG A 308 27.34 -14.36 28.62
C ARG A 308 26.72 -15.52 29.40
N ARG A 309 26.25 -16.59 28.72
CA ARG A 309 25.76 -17.81 29.40
C ARG A 309 26.84 -18.58 30.16
N ARG A 310 28.12 -18.48 29.77
CA ARG A 310 29.23 -19.09 30.53
C ARG A 310 29.64 -18.28 31.77
N HIS A 311 29.33 -16.99 31.83
CA HIS A 311 29.63 -16.15 32.99
C HIS A 311 28.53 -16.12 34.05
N GLU A 312 27.28 -16.47 33.71
CA GLU A 312 26.18 -16.58 34.67
C GLU A 312 26.17 -17.91 35.45
N THR A 313 26.96 -18.91 35.03
CA THR A 313 27.13 -20.19 35.76
C THR A 313 28.35 -20.24 36.69
N ASP A 314 29.12 -19.16 36.83
CA ASP A 314 30.36 -19.12 37.63
C ASP A 314 30.36 -18.04 38.72
N CYS A 315 29.20 -17.47 39.06
CA CYS A 315 29.08 -16.42 40.08
C CYS A 315 28.04 -16.75 41.17
N GLU A 316 28.04 -18.00 41.63
CA GLU A 316 27.44 -18.41 42.91
C GLU A 316 28.50 -19.08 43.77
N GLN A 317 29.50 -18.32 44.22
CA GLN A 317 30.22 -18.55 45.47
C GLN A 317 31.14 -17.35 45.74
N HIS A 318 31.21 -16.95 47.01
CA HIS A 318 31.97 -15.84 47.59
C HIS A 318 31.22 -14.51 47.78
N THR A 319 30.42 -14.52 48.84
CA THR A 319 30.07 -13.36 49.66
C THR A 319 31.28 -12.95 50.54
N LEU A 320 31.48 -11.62 50.70
CA LEU A 320 32.05 -10.85 51.85
C LEU A 320 33.22 -9.90 51.51
N SER A 321 32.94 -8.58 51.53
CA SER A 321 33.47 -7.60 52.51
C SER A 321 33.68 -6.16 51.97
N SER A 322 33.18 -5.21 52.76
CA SER A 322 33.63 -3.83 53.04
C SER A 322 34.01 -2.83 51.93
N GLY A 323 33.10 -1.87 51.71
CA GLY A 323 33.24 -0.40 51.87
C GLY A 323 34.48 0.37 51.37
N THR A 324 34.27 1.38 50.50
CA THR A 324 34.38 2.83 50.81
C THR A 324 34.14 3.69 49.56
N SER A 325 33.63 4.90 49.78
CA SER A 325 33.21 5.92 48.83
C SER A 325 34.36 6.68 48.14
N SER A 326 34.24 7.00 46.85
CA SER A 326 34.59 8.32 46.27
C SER A 326 34.33 8.41 44.77
N GLY A 327 33.90 9.59 44.31
CA GLY A 327 34.09 10.05 42.92
C GLY A 327 32.87 10.07 42.01
N LEU A 328 32.10 11.16 42.02
CA LEU A 328 31.19 11.52 40.92
C LEU A 328 32.01 12.05 39.73
N THR A 329 32.38 11.16 38.81
CA THR A 329 32.66 11.52 37.42
C THR A 329 31.47 11.07 36.58
N LEU A 330 30.65 12.02 36.15
CA LEU A 330 29.57 11.77 35.18
C LEU A 330 30.20 11.27 33.87
N ASP A 331 29.87 10.03 33.56
CA ASP A 331 30.49 9.20 32.54
C ASP A 331 30.07 9.65 31.13
N HIS A 332 30.90 10.48 30.50
CA HIS A 332 30.65 10.99 29.14
C HIS A 332 30.80 9.91 28.05
N GLN A 333 31.34 8.73 28.39
CA GLN A 333 31.51 7.60 27.48
C GLN A 333 30.25 6.71 27.39
N SER A 334 29.51 6.50 28.50
CA SER A 334 28.26 5.71 28.48
C SER A 334 27.19 6.34 27.59
N LEU A 335 27.02 7.67 27.65
CA LEU A 335 26.09 8.43 26.81
C LEU A 335 26.40 8.33 25.30
N LYS A 336 27.68 8.21 24.91
CA LYS A 336 28.09 8.05 23.49
C LYS A 336 27.88 6.63 22.98
N VAL A 337 28.06 5.62 23.83
CA VAL A 337 27.84 4.22 23.47
C VAL A 337 26.34 3.92 23.33
N ASP A 338 25.51 4.49 24.22
CA ASP A 338 24.04 4.36 24.13
C ASP A 338 23.46 5.07 22.91
N ASP A 339 23.98 6.25 22.55
CA ASP A 339 23.58 6.98 21.34
C ASP A 339 24.02 6.27 20.05
N ALA A 340 25.24 5.72 20.02
CA ALA A 340 25.73 4.92 18.89
C ALA A 340 24.94 3.60 18.71
N GLN A 341 24.60 2.92 19.81
CA GLN A 341 23.80 1.69 19.78
C GLN A 341 22.35 1.98 19.37
N GLY A 342 21.75 3.07 19.85
CA GLY A 342 20.43 3.54 19.43
C GLY A 342 20.38 3.92 17.95
N SER A 343 21.38 4.66 17.47
CA SER A 343 21.51 5.01 16.05
C SER A 343 21.67 3.77 15.16
N ARG A 344 22.37 2.74 15.62
CA ARG A 344 22.53 1.47 14.90
C ARG A 344 21.22 0.69 14.81
N LEU A 345 20.51 0.53 15.93
CA LEU A 345 19.21 -0.17 15.96
C LEU A 345 18.18 0.52 15.06
N HIS A 346 18.15 1.85 15.08
CA HIS A 346 17.28 2.61 14.19
C HIS A 346 17.60 2.33 12.70
N SER A 347 18.88 2.29 12.34
CA SER A 347 19.32 1.97 10.98
C SER A 347 18.98 0.53 10.56
N GLU A 348 19.05 -0.43 11.48
CA GLU A 348 18.67 -1.83 11.25
C GLU A 348 17.15 -1.96 11.05
N ALA A 349 16.34 -1.30 11.89
CA ALA A 349 14.88 -1.28 11.77
C ALA A 349 14.41 -0.58 10.48
N ILE A 350 15.08 0.50 10.05
CA ILE A 350 14.83 1.14 8.75
C ILE A 350 15.16 0.19 7.61
N SER A 351 16.32 -0.48 7.65
CA SER A 351 16.70 -1.45 6.61
C SER A 351 15.71 -2.60 6.52
N PHE A 352 15.25 -3.11 7.67
CA PHE A 352 14.21 -4.13 7.74
C PHE A 352 12.87 -3.62 7.18
N MET A 353 12.44 -2.40 7.53
CA MET A 353 11.26 -1.76 6.94
C MET A 353 11.36 -1.70 5.41
N LYS A 354 12.53 -1.30 4.87
CA LYS A 354 12.73 -1.23 3.42
C LYS A 354 12.54 -2.59 2.77
N GLY A 355 13.19 -3.63 3.29
CA GLY A 355 13.07 -4.98 2.76
C GLY A 355 11.64 -5.52 2.82
N VAL A 356 10.98 -5.38 3.99
CA VAL A 356 9.59 -5.83 4.20
C VAL A 356 8.61 -5.08 3.29
N MET A 357 8.78 -3.77 3.10
CA MET A 357 7.97 -2.99 2.18
C MET A 357 8.25 -3.37 0.72
N ASP A 358 9.50 -3.49 0.32
CA ASP A 358 9.85 -3.79 -1.08
C ASP A 358 9.36 -5.18 -1.49
N GLU A 359 9.45 -6.19 -0.61
CA GLU A 359 8.91 -7.54 -0.84
C GLU A 359 7.46 -7.47 -1.33
N CYS A 360 6.60 -6.78 -0.57
CA CYS A 360 5.17 -6.79 -0.82
C CYS A 360 4.66 -5.67 -1.72
N THR A 361 5.50 -4.68 -2.02
CA THR A 361 5.01 -3.46 -2.68
C THR A 361 5.81 -3.13 -3.94
N HIS A 362 7.12 -3.38 -4.00
CA HIS A 362 7.94 -2.90 -5.12
C HIS A 362 7.46 -3.47 -6.46
N MET A 363 7.11 -2.60 -7.42
CA MET A 363 6.45 -3.01 -8.68
C MET A 363 7.29 -3.99 -9.52
N ALA A 364 8.62 -3.95 -9.41
CA ALA A 364 9.49 -4.91 -10.12
C ALA A 364 9.37 -6.36 -9.61
N ASN A 365 8.78 -6.57 -8.43
CA ASN A 365 8.47 -7.90 -7.95
C ASN A 365 7.21 -8.46 -8.62
N PHE A 366 6.39 -7.63 -9.26
CA PHE A 366 5.14 -8.04 -9.89
C PHE A 366 5.31 -8.15 -11.41
N SER A 367 4.44 -8.93 -12.03
CA SER A 367 4.40 -9.08 -13.50
C SER A 367 4.22 -7.73 -14.19
N VAL A 368 4.93 -7.49 -15.29
CA VAL A 368 4.73 -6.30 -16.11
C VAL A 368 3.32 -6.32 -16.71
N PRO A 369 2.52 -5.24 -16.63
CA PRO A 369 1.21 -5.18 -17.27
C PRO A 369 1.27 -5.55 -18.75
N VAL A 370 0.21 -6.14 -19.30
CA VAL A 370 0.20 -6.71 -20.66
C VAL A 370 0.62 -5.68 -21.72
N ASP A 371 0.20 -4.42 -21.58
CA ASP A 371 0.63 -3.35 -22.46
C ASP A 371 0.92 -2.06 -21.65
N PRO A 372 2.20 -1.83 -21.30
CA PRO A 372 2.62 -0.63 -20.60
C PRO A 372 2.36 0.69 -21.34
N SER A 373 2.19 0.67 -22.66
CA SER A 373 1.96 1.90 -23.44
C SER A 373 0.60 2.56 -23.15
N LEU A 374 -0.33 1.82 -22.52
CA LEU A 374 -1.62 2.30 -22.05
C LEU A 374 -1.56 2.99 -20.68
N ILE A 375 -0.39 3.02 -20.04
CA ILE A 375 -0.22 3.53 -18.69
C ILE A 375 0.20 5.00 -18.74
N ILE A 376 -0.56 5.85 -18.04
CA ILE A 376 -0.25 7.28 -17.87
C ILE A 376 -0.11 7.59 -16.39
N VAL A 377 1.12 7.64 -15.90
CA VAL A 377 1.46 8.00 -14.52
C VAL A 377 1.39 9.51 -14.36
N VAL A 378 0.64 10.00 -13.37
CA VAL A 378 0.59 11.44 -13.06
C VAL A 378 1.34 11.70 -11.75
N GLN A 379 2.40 12.53 -11.79
CA GLN A 379 3.20 12.83 -10.61
C GLN A 379 3.46 14.32 -10.35
N ALA A 380 3.44 14.69 -9.07
CA ALA A 380 3.84 16.00 -8.59
C ALA A 380 5.38 16.15 -8.55
N THR A 381 5.90 17.29 -8.98
CA THR A 381 7.35 17.55 -9.04
C THR A 381 8.00 17.75 -7.65
N MET A 382 7.23 18.20 -6.66
CA MET A 382 7.70 18.49 -5.30
C MET A 382 7.01 17.63 -4.24
N ASP A 383 6.62 16.40 -4.62
CA ASP A 383 5.94 15.44 -3.75
C ASP A 383 6.79 15.08 -2.52
N ALA A 384 6.31 15.42 -1.32
CA ALA A 384 6.99 15.09 -0.07
C ALA A 384 6.53 13.75 0.55
N TYR A 385 5.39 13.21 0.08
CA TYR A 385 4.80 11.98 0.57
C TYR A 385 5.38 10.75 -0.12
N VAL A 386 5.66 10.86 -1.42
CA VAL A 386 6.22 9.79 -2.26
C VAL A 386 7.56 10.25 -2.84
N PRO A 387 8.64 10.25 -2.04
CA PRO A 387 9.97 10.58 -2.54
C PRO A 387 10.42 9.58 -3.61
N ARG A 388 11.11 10.11 -4.62
CA ARG A 388 11.58 9.33 -5.78
C ARG A 388 13.10 9.26 -5.91
N THR A 389 13.83 10.02 -5.11
CA THR A 389 15.30 9.96 -5.10
C THR A 389 15.76 8.59 -4.64
N GLY A 390 16.63 7.94 -5.42
CA GLY A 390 17.14 6.59 -5.13
C GLY A 390 16.23 5.46 -5.60
N VAL A 391 14.96 5.74 -5.89
CA VAL A 391 13.95 4.73 -6.20
C VAL A 391 13.84 4.49 -7.71
N LEU A 392 13.80 3.23 -8.13
CA LEU A 392 13.66 2.84 -9.54
C LEU A 392 12.41 3.47 -10.16
N SER A 393 12.50 3.98 -11.40
CA SER A 393 11.37 4.66 -12.02
C SER A 393 10.36 3.67 -12.58
N LEU A 394 9.07 4.06 -12.62
CA LEU A 394 8.05 3.24 -13.30
C LEU A 394 8.33 3.08 -14.80
N ARG A 395 9.09 3.98 -15.44
CA ARG A 395 9.48 3.82 -16.86
C ARG A 395 10.52 2.73 -17.05
N ASP A 396 11.40 2.54 -16.07
CA ASP A 396 12.40 1.46 -16.11
C ASP A 396 11.73 0.10 -15.86
N ILE A 397 10.76 0.05 -14.95
CA ILE A 397 10.01 -1.18 -14.63
C ILE A 397 9.01 -1.52 -15.73
N TRP A 398 8.32 -0.52 -16.28
CA TRP A 398 7.30 -0.66 -17.33
C TRP A 398 7.69 0.18 -18.56
N PRO A 399 8.59 -0.33 -19.42
CA PRO A 399 9.01 0.36 -20.62
C PRO A 399 7.83 0.73 -21.52
N GLY A 400 7.75 1.99 -21.93
CA GLY A 400 6.65 2.51 -22.76
C GLY A 400 5.55 3.24 -21.98
N CYS A 401 5.53 3.19 -20.65
CA CYS A 401 4.59 4.00 -19.88
C CYS A 401 4.91 5.49 -19.97
N GLU A 402 3.87 6.32 -20.00
CA GLU A 402 4.00 7.77 -19.95
C GLU A 402 4.07 8.25 -18.50
N VAL A 403 4.90 9.27 -18.23
CA VAL A 403 4.89 9.97 -16.93
C VAL A 403 4.66 11.45 -17.18
N ARG A 404 3.52 11.95 -16.70
CA ARG A 404 3.12 13.35 -16.72
C ARG A 404 3.47 14.01 -15.40
N TYR A 405 4.24 15.09 -15.48
CA TYR A 405 4.64 15.86 -14.31
C TYR A 405 3.73 17.07 -14.16
N LEU A 406 3.22 17.29 -12.94
CA LEU A 406 2.51 18.50 -12.56
C LEU A 406 3.31 19.29 -11.53
N LYS A 407 3.25 20.62 -11.62
CA LYS A 407 3.89 21.52 -10.66
C LYS A 407 3.09 21.53 -9.35
N GLY A 408 3.74 21.21 -8.24
CA GLY A 408 3.13 21.22 -6.91
C GLY A 408 3.67 20.13 -6.00
N GLY A 409 3.14 20.07 -4.77
CA GLY A 409 3.30 18.95 -3.85
C GLY A 409 2.11 17.99 -3.90
N HIS A 410 2.23 16.88 -3.18
CA HIS A 410 1.23 15.82 -3.10
C HIS A 410 -0.13 16.35 -2.66
N ILE A 411 -0.16 17.14 -1.58
CA ILE A 411 -1.42 17.62 -0.99
C ILE A 411 -2.06 18.66 -1.89
N SER A 412 -1.28 19.61 -2.42
CA SER A 412 -1.81 20.59 -3.38
C SER A 412 -2.37 19.92 -4.64
N ALA A 413 -1.73 18.86 -5.12
CA ALA A 413 -2.19 18.14 -6.29
C ALA A 413 -3.48 17.37 -6.00
N TYR A 414 -3.50 16.65 -4.88
CA TYR A 414 -4.68 15.92 -4.41
C TYR A 414 -5.90 16.83 -4.22
N LEU A 415 -5.70 18.05 -3.72
CA LEU A 415 -6.78 19.00 -3.46
C LEU A 415 -7.26 19.76 -4.70
N PHE A 416 -6.40 20.02 -5.68
CA PHE A 416 -6.70 21.02 -6.73
C PHE A 416 -6.45 20.55 -8.18
N LYS A 417 -6.03 19.30 -8.43
CA LYS A 417 -5.64 18.82 -9.78
C LYS A 417 -6.49 17.66 -10.29
N GLN A 418 -7.71 17.52 -9.80
CA GLN A 418 -8.64 16.46 -10.20
C GLN A 418 -8.98 16.51 -11.69
N ASN A 419 -9.05 17.70 -12.29
CA ASN A 419 -9.21 17.85 -13.73
C ASN A 419 -8.05 17.24 -14.52
N VAL A 420 -6.81 17.40 -14.05
CA VAL A 420 -5.62 16.80 -14.68
C VAL A 420 -5.67 15.28 -14.57
N PHE A 421 -6.12 14.74 -13.43
CA PHE A 421 -6.29 13.30 -13.25
C PHE A 421 -7.36 12.74 -14.20
N ARG A 422 -8.52 13.41 -14.32
CA ARG A 422 -9.56 13.01 -15.27
C ARG A 422 -9.10 13.08 -16.72
N GLN A 423 -8.38 14.13 -17.10
CA GLN A 423 -7.83 14.23 -18.46
C GLN A 423 -6.89 13.06 -18.78
N ALA A 424 -6.03 12.68 -17.83
CA ALA A 424 -5.17 11.51 -18.03
C ALA A 424 -5.96 10.21 -18.18
N ILE A 425 -7.10 10.06 -17.49
CA ILE A 425 -8.03 8.93 -17.68
C ILE A 425 -8.58 8.95 -19.10
N TYR A 426 -9.10 10.07 -19.58
CA TYR A 426 -9.69 10.17 -20.92
C TYR A 426 -8.66 9.85 -22.01
N ASP A 427 -7.45 10.41 -21.91
CA ASP A 427 -6.38 10.17 -22.89
C ASP A 427 -5.94 8.69 -22.92
N ALA A 428 -5.89 8.02 -21.77
CA ALA A 428 -5.52 6.61 -21.69
C ALA A 428 -6.60 5.69 -22.28
N PHE A 429 -7.88 6.02 -22.07
CA PHE A 429 -9.00 5.30 -22.66
C PHE A 429 -9.07 5.51 -24.18
N GLU A 430 -8.85 6.74 -24.66
CA GLU A 430 -8.75 7.03 -26.09
C GLU A 430 -7.60 6.25 -26.74
N ARG A 431 -6.41 6.27 -26.12
CA ARG A 431 -5.26 5.48 -26.57
C ARG A 431 -5.58 4.00 -26.68
N PHE A 432 -6.33 3.45 -25.72
CA PHE A 432 -6.78 2.07 -25.76
C PHE A 432 -7.71 1.80 -26.93
N CYS A 433 -8.77 2.61 -27.10
CA CYS A 433 -9.72 2.40 -28.20
C CYS A 433 -9.07 2.56 -29.59
N LEU A 434 -8.04 3.40 -29.72
CA LEU A 434 -7.27 3.54 -30.96
C LEU A 434 -6.41 2.30 -31.26
N LYS A 435 -5.77 1.73 -30.24
CA LYS A 435 -4.87 0.58 -30.40
C LYS A 435 -5.59 -0.76 -30.43
N TYR A 436 -6.67 -0.87 -29.68
CA TYR A 436 -7.50 -2.06 -29.53
C TYR A 436 -8.95 -1.71 -29.89
N PRO A 437 -9.27 -1.49 -31.17
CA PRO A 437 -10.63 -1.20 -31.57
C PRO A 437 -11.52 -2.42 -31.26
N GLN A 438 -12.75 -2.15 -30.82
CA GLN A 438 -13.75 -3.19 -30.66
C GLN A 438 -13.99 -3.84 -32.03
N GLN A 439 -13.72 -5.13 -32.14
CA GLN A 439 -14.06 -5.86 -33.36
C GLN A 439 -15.58 -5.86 -33.48
N SER A 440 -16.11 -5.32 -34.57
CA SER A 440 -17.53 -5.36 -34.88
C SER A 440 -17.94 -6.84 -34.96
N HIS A 441 -18.73 -7.31 -33.99
CA HIS A 441 -19.43 -8.59 -34.10
C HIS A 441 -20.74 -8.41 -34.86
#